data_AF-A4BW29-F1
#
_entry.id   AF-A4BW29-F1
#
_cell.length_a   1.000
_cell.length_b   1.000
_cell.length_c   1.000
_cell.angle_alpha   90.00
_cell.angle_beta   90.00
_cell.angle_gamma   90.00
#
_symmetry.space_group_name_H-M   'P 1'
#
loop_
_entity.id
_entity.type
_entity.pdbx_description
1 polymer ?
#
loop_
_entity_poly.entity_id
_entity_poly.type
_entity_poly.pdbx_seq_one_letter_code
_entity_poly.pdbx_strand_id
1 'polypeptide(L)'
;MFGYSQTPITDANIQTAINTCLSTKPEDGMCSESEYGIMPEWDVSQVTNISNAFLGKTDFNGDINGWDVSNVTNMTCMFLEVGSFNKDVSDWNESSVTNMNDLFANTTAFNKPMGDWDVRNVTNMTSMFQGASSFNGGYKFLGCE
;
A
#
# COMPACT_ATOMS: atom_id res chain seq x y z
N MET A 1 8.57 -10.84 -28.02
CA MET A 1 7.48 -10.52 -27.06
C MET A 1 6.60 -11.74 -26.95
N PHE A 2 6.79 -12.56 -25.91
CA PHE A 2 5.87 -13.65 -25.61
C PHE A 2 4.78 -13.08 -24.70
N GLY A 3 3.54 -13.06 -25.20
CA GLY A 3 2.37 -12.63 -24.45
C GLY A 3 1.92 -13.72 -23.49
N TYR A 4 2.56 -13.82 -22.34
CA TYR A 4 1.96 -14.51 -21.20
C TYR A 4 1.00 -13.54 -20.53
N SER A 5 -0.26 -13.95 -20.37
CA SER A 5 -1.19 -13.26 -19.48
C SER A 5 -0.62 -13.37 -18.07
N GLN A 6 -0.33 -12.25 -17.43
CA GLN A 6 0.08 -12.24 -16.03
C GLN A 6 -1.02 -12.90 -15.17
N THR A 7 -0.61 -13.59 -14.10
CA THR A 7 -1.54 -14.19 -13.14
C THR A 7 -2.35 -13.05 -12.50
N PRO A 8 -3.71 -13.07 -12.58
CA PRO A 8 -4.54 -12.01 -12.00
C PRO A 8 -4.32 -11.91 -10.49
N ILE A 9 -4.22 -10.69 -9.98
CA ILE A 9 -4.02 -10.44 -8.55
C ILE A 9 -5.38 -10.21 -7.88
N THR A 10 -5.64 -10.97 -6.83
CA THR A 10 -6.90 -10.99 -6.07
C THR A 10 -6.58 -11.13 -4.59
N ASP A 11 -7.60 -11.05 -3.73
CA ASP A 11 -7.45 -11.33 -2.29
C ASP A 11 -6.81 -12.70 -2.00
N ALA A 12 -6.99 -13.68 -2.90
CA ALA A 12 -6.47 -15.03 -2.71
C ALA A 12 -4.95 -15.14 -2.86
N ASN A 13 -4.31 -14.21 -3.59
CA ASN A 13 -2.89 -14.33 -3.93
C ASN A 13 -2.05 -13.06 -3.75
N ILE A 14 -2.63 -11.89 -3.47
CA ILE A 14 -1.88 -10.63 -3.31
C ILE A 14 -0.71 -10.77 -2.32
N GLN A 15 -0.92 -11.41 -1.17
CA GLN A 15 0.15 -11.60 -0.19
C GLN A 15 1.26 -12.53 -0.69
N THR A 16 0.90 -13.58 -1.44
CA THR A 16 1.85 -14.49 -2.07
C THR A 16 2.63 -13.79 -3.17
N ALA A 17 1.98 -12.95 -3.98
CA ALA A 17 2.62 -12.15 -5.02
C ALA A 17 3.65 -11.19 -4.42
N ILE A 18 3.27 -10.43 -3.38
CA ILE A 18 4.19 -9.53 -2.66
C ILE A 18 5.38 -10.28 -2.07
N ASN A 19 5.13 -11.40 -1.37
CA ASN A 19 6.20 -12.18 -0.77
C ASN A 19 7.15 -12.76 -1.81
N THR A 20 6.62 -13.27 -2.93
CA THR A 20 7.41 -13.78 -4.05
C THR A 20 8.27 -12.67 -4.64
N CYS A 21 7.67 -11.52 -4.94
CA CYS A 21 8.37 -10.38 -5.52
C CYS A 21 9.50 -9.87 -4.62
N LEU A 22 9.17 -9.54 -3.37
CA LEU A 22 10.11 -8.93 -2.42
C LEU A 22 11.16 -9.92 -1.86
N SER A 23 11.00 -11.23 -2.09
CA SER A 23 12.07 -12.19 -1.82
C SER A 23 13.28 -12.02 -2.76
N THR A 24 13.05 -11.44 -3.94
CA THR A 24 14.10 -11.24 -4.96
C THR A 24 14.44 -9.76 -5.16
N LYS A 25 13.47 -8.87 -4.97
CA LYS A 25 13.56 -7.42 -5.20
C LYS A 25 12.98 -6.66 -4.01
N PRO A 26 13.63 -6.73 -2.82
CA PRO A 26 13.07 -6.21 -1.57
C PRO A 26 12.89 -4.69 -1.55
N GLU A 27 13.72 -3.94 -2.30
CA GLU A 27 13.74 -2.48 -2.25
C GLU A 27 12.68 -1.83 -3.15
N ASP A 28 12.46 -2.36 -4.36
CA ASP A 28 11.76 -1.65 -5.43
C ASP A 28 10.60 -2.42 -6.08
N GLY A 29 10.45 -3.71 -5.79
CA GLY A 29 9.40 -4.54 -6.41
C GLY A 29 9.59 -4.79 -7.91
N MET A 30 10.79 -4.62 -8.46
CA MET A 30 11.11 -4.83 -9.89
C MET A 30 11.30 -6.31 -10.26
N CYS A 31 10.35 -7.17 -9.85
CA CYS A 31 10.42 -8.63 -9.99
C CYS A 31 9.98 -9.12 -11.39
N SER A 32 10.73 -8.74 -12.43
CA SER A 32 10.45 -9.08 -13.85
C SER A 32 10.30 -10.58 -14.14
N GLU A 33 10.95 -11.42 -13.34
CA GLU A 33 10.94 -12.88 -13.49
C GLU A 33 9.77 -13.57 -12.78
N SER A 34 8.95 -12.82 -12.03
CA SER A 34 7.78 -13.39 -11.34
C SER A 34 6.61 -13.60 -12.32
N GLU A 35 5.73 -14.56 -12.03
CA GLU A 35 4.50 -14.78 -12.81
C GLU A 35 3.51 -13.58 -12.77
N TYR A 36 3.72 -12.66 -11.82
CA TYR A 36 2.93 -11.44 -11.64
C TYR A 36 3.54 -10.25 -12.39
N GLY A 37 4.78 -10.34 -12.89
CA GLY A 37 5.52 -9.21 -13.45
C GLY A 37 6.02 -8.21 -12.39
N ILE A 38 6.40 -7.01 -12.82
CA ILE A 38 6.91 -5.97 -11.91
C ILE A 38 5.77 -5.33 -11.11
N MET A 39 6.02 -5.10 -9.81
CA MET A 39 5.00 -4.62 -8.86
C MET A 39 4.30 -3.32 -9.24
N PRO A 40 4.97 -2.30 -9.82
CA PRO A 40 4.26 -1.06 -10.19
C PRO A 40 3.26 -1.22 -11.33
N GLU A 41 3.31 -2.32 -12.08
CA GLU A 41 2.39 -2.62 -13.18
C GLU A 41 1.25 -3.57 -12.79
N TRP A 42 1.19 -3.97 -11.52
CA TRP A 42 0.16 -4.89 -11.04
C TRP A 42 -1.24 -4.28 -11.11
N ASP A 43 -2.15 -5.01 -11.75
CA ASP A 43 -3.59 -4.75 -11.66
C ASP A 43 -4.12 -5.37 -10.36
N VAL A 44 -4.37 -4.51 -9.36
CA VAL A 44 -4.96 -4.89 -8.06
C VAL A 44 -6.44 -4.55 -7.96
N SER A 45 -7.11 -4.22 -9.09
CA SER A 45 -8.52 -3.79 -9.10
C SER A 45 -9.50 -4.85 -8.55
N GLN A 46 -9.09 -6.12 -8.50
CA GLN A 46 -9.86 -7.24 -7.94
C GLN A 46 -9.57 -7.51 -6.46
N VAL A 47 -8.72 -6.71 -5.81
CA VAL A 47 -8.34 -6.86 -4.41
C VAL A 47 -9.22 -5.96 -3.54
N THR A 48 -9.81 -6.54 -2.50
CA THR A 48 -10.61 -5.81 -1.50
C THR A 48 -9.92 -5.72 -0.15
N ASN A 49 -8.93 -6.58 0.10
CA ASN A 49 -8.18 -6.65 1.35
C ASN A 49 -6.67 -6.67 1.09
N ILE A 50 -6.01 -5.58 1.49
CA ILE A 50 -4.55 -5.39 1.40
C ILE A 50 -3.90 -5.35 2.79
N SER A 51 -4.62 -5.82 3.82
CA SER A 51 -4.09 -5.85 5.18
C SER A 51 -2.78 -6.62 5.27
N ASN A 52 -1.82 -6.07 6.02
CA ASN A 52 -0.47 -6.60 6.23
C ASN A 52 0.39 -6.79 4.96
N ALA A 53 -0.04 -6.27 3.80
CA ALA A 53 0.62 -6.50 2.52
C ALA A 53 2.15 -6.33 2.55
N PHE A 54 2.63 -5.25 3.17
CA PHE A 54 4.06 -4.96 3.33
C PHE A 54 4.55 -5.06 4.78
N LEU A 55 3.80 -5.69 5.68
CA LEU A 55 4.16 -5.78 7.10
C LEU A 55 5.60 -6.28 7.30
N GLY A 56 6.43 -5.46 7.96
CA GLY A 56 7.82 -5.78 8.28
C GLY A 56 8.77 -5.87 7.07
N LYS A 57 8.36 -5.43 5.87
CA LYS A 57 9.24 -5.33 4.70
C LYS A 57 10.13 -4.09 4.80
N THR A 58 11.02 -4.05 5.79
CA THR A 58 11.78 -2.85 6.23
C THR A 58 12.48 -2.08 5.11
N ASP A 59 12.92 -2.77 4.05
CA ASP A 59 13.69 -2.20 2.94
C ASP A 59 12.79 -1.70 1.79
N PHE A 60 11.50 -2.04 1.80
CA PHE A 60 10.59 -1.72 0.71
C PHE A 60 10.35 -0.22 0.58
N ASN A 61 10.60 0.28 -0.62
CA ASN A 61 10.37 1.65 -1.06
C ASN A 61 10.04 1.66 -2.56
N GLY A 62 9.29 0.66 -3.04
CA GLY A 62 8.86 0.54 -4.44
C GLY A 62 7.67 1.44 -4.77
N ASP A 63 7.59 1.90 -6.02
CA ASP A 63 6.49 2.74 -6.49
C ASP A 63 5.21 1.90 -6.69
N ILE A 64 4.13 2.30 -6.04
CA ILE A 64 2.82 1.64 -6.08
C ILE A 64 1.70 2.67 -6.30
N ASN A 65 2.06 3.88 -6.73
CA ASN A 65 1.08 4.95 -6.99
C ASN A 65 0.11 4.59 -8.14
N GLY A 66 0.54 3.68 -9.03
CA GLY A 66 -0.28 3.18 -10.15
C GLY A 66 -1.32 2.12 -9.79
N TRP A 67 -1.37 1.64 -8.54
CA TRP A 67 -2.34 0.63 -8.12
C TRP A 67 -3.77 1.19 -8.06
N ASP A 68 -4.72 0.51 -8.70
CA ASP A 68 -6.15 0.80 -8.54
C ASP A 68 -6.68 0.19 -7.23
N VAL A 69 -6.68 0.99 -6.17
CA VAL A 69 -7.18 0.59 -4.84
C VAL A 69 -8.66 0.94 -4.61
N SER A 70 -9.41 1.32 -5.66
CA SER A 70 -10.80 1.81 -5.53
C SER A 70 -11.79 0.80 -4.93
N ASN A 71 -11.47 -0.50 -5.01
CA ASN A 71 -12.26 -1.59 -4.42
C ASN A 71 -11.74 -2.05 -3.05
N VAL A 72 -10.62 -1.50 -2.57
CA VAL A 72 -10.01 -1.87 -1.29
C VAL A 72 -10.87 -1.32 -0.15
N THR A 73 -11.21 -2.20 0.79
CA THR A 73 -12.01 -1.85 1.98
C THR A 73 -11.19 -1.91 3.26
N ASN A 74 -10.06 -2.63 3.25
CA ASN A 74 -9.22 -2.85 4.42
C ASN A 74 -7.72 -2.68 4.09
N MET A 75 -7.09 -1.71 4.75
CA MET A 75 -5.66 -1.39 4.65
C MET A 75 -4.92 -1.59 5.99
N THR A 76 -5.50 -2.35 6.93
CA THR A 76 -4.94 -2.56 8.27
C THR A 76 -3.47 -3.02 8.20
N CYS A 77 -2.58 -2.34 8.93
CA CYS A 77 -1.16 -2.69 9.04
C CYS A 77 -0.40 -2.80 7.70
N MET A 78 -0.90 -2.22 6.60
CA MET A 78 -0.30 -2.43 5.27
C MET A 78 1.18 -2.00 5.22
N PHE A 79 1.56 -0.89 5.86
CA PHE A 79 2.96 -0.42 5.98
C PHE A 79 3.50 -0.42 7.41
N LEU A 80 2.90 -1.21 8.31
CA LEU A 80 3.39 -1.36 9.67
C LEU A 80 4.85 -1.88 9.65
N GLU A 81 5.75 -1.16 10.33
CA GLU A 81 7.19 -1.45 10.42
C GLU A 81 7.96 -1.41 9.07
N VAL A 82 7.43 -0.72 8.05
CA VAL A 82 8.11 -0.54 6.76
C VAL A 82 9.02 0.68 6.79
N GLY A 83 10.12 0.58 7.52
CA GLY A 83 10.98 1.72 7.87
C GLY A 83 11.44 2.59 6.69
N SER A 84 11.70 2.02 5.52
CA SER A 84 12.22 2.72 4.35
C SER A 84 11.16 3.36 3.44
N PHE A 85 9.88 3.07 3.65
CA PHE A 85 8.83 3.50 2.73
C PHE A 85 8.60 5.00 2.78
N ASN A 86 8.78 5.66 1.63
CA ASN A 86 8.58 7.09 1.47
C ASN A 86 8.14 7.42 0.03
N LYS A 87 7.25 6.60 -0.53
CA LYS A 87 6.65 6.83 -1.85
C LYS A 87 5.33 7.57 -1.73
N ASP A 88 5.01 8.27 -2.81
CA ASP A 88 3.76 8.98 -2.94
C ASP A 88 2.62 7.98 -3.16
N VAL A 89 1.53 8.17 -2.43
CA VAL A 89 0.28 7.40 -2.50
C VAL A 89 -0.92 8.35 -2.50
N SER A 90 -0.70 9.61 -2.88
CA SER A 90 -1.73 10.66 -2.86
C SER A 90 -2.76 10.52 -3.97
N ASP A 91 -2.47 9.77 -5.05
CA ASP A 91 -3.38 9.55 -6.17
C ASP A 91 -4.34 8.36 -5.96
N TRP A 92 -4.21 7.62 -4.86
CA TRP A 92 -5.12 6.53 -4.54
C TRP A 92 -6.55 7.01 -4.33
N ASN A 93 -7.51 6.15 -4.71
CA ASN A 93 -8.92 6.35 -4.40
C ASN A 93 -9.31 5.40 -3.27
N GLU A 94 -9.28 5.91 -2.05
CA GLU A 94 -9.60 5.21 -0.80
C GLU A 94 -11.04 5.40 -0.33
N SER A 95 -11.93 5.92 -1.19
CA SER A 95 -13.33 6.16 -0.81
C SER A 95 -14.10 4.91 -0.36
N SER A 96 -13.65 3.71 -0.74
CA SER A 96 -14.20 2.42 -0.27
C SER A 96 -13.59 1.91 1.05
N VAL A 97 -12.51 2.53 1.53
CA VAL A 97 -11.77 2.06 2.71
C VAL A 97 -12.56 2.32 3.98
N THR A 98 -12.67 1.30 4.82
CA THR A 98 -13.35 1.37 6.12
C THR A 98 -12.39 1.22 7.30
N ASN A 99 -11.18 0.68 7.07
CA ASN A 99 -10.20 0.41 8.11
C ASN A 99 -8.77 0.74 7.65
N MET A 100 -8.14 1.67 8.38
CA MET A 100 -6.76 2.14 8.21
C MET A 100 -5.94 1.99 9.51
N ASN A 101 -6.36 1.08 10.41
CA ASN A 101 -5.65 0.81 11.66
C ASN A 101 -4.18 0.50 11.38
N ASP A 102 -3.26 1.15 12.10
CA ASP A 102 -1.82 0.96 12.01
C ASP A 102 -1.22 1.10 10.58
N LEU A 103 -1.90 1.78 9.65
CA LEU A 103 -1.51 1.81 8.23
C LEU A 103 -0.02 2.19 8.03
N PHE A 104 0.44 3.23 8.72
CA PHE A 104 1.82 3.74 8.67
C PHE A 104 2.51 3.70 10.05
N ALA A 105 2.07 2.80 10.94
CA ALA A 105 2.69 2.67 12.24
C ALA A 105 4.16 2.22 12.09
N ASN A 106 5.07 2.89 12.79
CA ASN A 106 6.52 2.69 12.72
C ASN A 106 7.14 2.80 11.31
N THR A 107 6.46 3.44 10.34
CA THR A 107 6.99 3.76 9.00
C THR A 107 7.86 5.03 9.08
N THR A 108 9.04 4.92 9.68
CA THR A 108 9.82 6.08 10.15
C THR A 108 10.28 7.03 9.05
N ALA A 109 10.49 6.57 7.81
CA ALA A 109 10.89 7.43 6.69
C ALA A 109 9.72 8.14 5.99
N PHE A 110 8.46 7.76 6.26
CA PHE A 110 7.31 8.30 5.55
C PHE A 110 7.11 9.78 5.89
N ASN A 111 7.22 10.64 4.87
CA ASN A 111 7.00 12.07 4.99
C ASN A 111 6.44 12.66 3.69
N LYS A 112 5.54 11.91 3.04
CA LYS A 112 4.80 12.40 1.88
C LYS A 112 3.51 13.08 2.32
N PRO A 113 3.07 14.12 1.59
CA PRO A 113 1.73 14.62 1.78
C PRO A 113 0.76 13.46 1.54
N MET A 114 -0.19 13.30 2.45
CA MET A 114 -1.37 12.48 2.17
C MET A 114 -2.25 13.32 1.26
N GLY A 115 -2.72 12.74 0.15
CA GLY A 115 -3.57 13.45 -0.81
C GLY A 115 -4.89 13.91 -0.20
N ASP A 116 -5.82 14.32 -1.05
CA ASP A 116 -7.20 14.65 -0.66
C ASP A 116 -8.01 13.36 -0.35
N TRP A 117 -7.44 12.48 0.49
CA TRP A 117 -8.04 11.20 0.84
C TRP A 117 -9.44 11.41 1.46
N ASP A 118 -10.45 10.79 0.85
CA ASP A 118 -11.83 10.73 1.28
C ASP A 118 -12.03 9.68 2.36
N VAL A 119 -11.84 10.11 3.60
CA VAL A 119 -11.90 9.24 4.77
C VAL A 119 -13.29 9.11 5.39
N ARG A 120 -14.35 9.59 4.71
CA ARG A 120 -15.73 9.62 5.25
C ARG A 120 -16.28 8.23 5.62
N ASN A 121 -15.79 7.17 4.95
CA ASN A 121 -16.21 5.80 5.21
C ASN A 121 -15.29 5.07 6.21
N VAL A 122 -14.18 5.68 6.63
CA VAL A 122 -13.22 5.07 7.55
C VAL A 122 -13.78 5.11 8.97
N THR A 123 -13.91 3.93 9.56
CA THR A 123 -14.43 3.76 10.93
C THR A 123 -13.33 3.47 11.94
N ASN A 124 -12.11 3.15 11.48
CA ASN A 124 -10.95 2.89 12.33
C ASN A 124 -9.66 3.45 11.73
N MET A 125 -9.02 4.38 12.44
CA MET A 125 -7.68 4.94 12.17
C MET A 125 -6.77 4.84 13.39
N THR A 126 -7.06 3.90 14.29
CA THR A 126 -6.27 3.71 15.51
C THR A 126 -4.79 3.58 15.15
N SER A 127 -3.93 4.29 15.87
CA SER A 127 -2.47 4.20 15.72
C SER A 127 -1.91 4.36 14.29
N MET A 128 -2.67 4.93 13.35
CA MET A 128 -2.31 5.03 11.92
C MET A 128 -0.89 5.57 11.68
N PHE A 129 -0.43 6.54 12.48
CA PHE A 129 0.91 7.14 12.41
C PHE A 129 1.74 6.92 13.69
N GLN A 130 1.37 5.95 14.53
CA GLN A 130 2.11 5.69 15.76
C GLN A 130 3.57 5.36 15.43
N GLY A 131 4.52 6.16 15.90
CA GLY A 131 5.95 5.94 15.65
C GLY A 131 6.45 6.33 14.25
N ALA A 132 5.60 6.92 13.39
CA ALA A 132 6.02 7.49 12.10
C ALA A 132 6.76 8.82 12.31
N SER A 133 8.01 8.75 12.78
CA SER A 133 8.75 9.90 13.32
C SER A 133 9.06 11.02 12.34
N SER A 134 9.14 10.73 11.03
CA SER A 134 9.37 11.76 10.00
C SER A 134 8.09 12.43 9.51
N PHE A 135 6.91 11.90 9.83
CA PHE A 135 5.65 12.41 9.32
C PHE A 135 5.29 13.75 9.98
N ASN A 136 5.19 14.81 9.17
CA ASN A 136 4.93 16.17 9.66
C ASN A 136 3.53 16.73 9.33
N GLY A 137 2.60 15.87 8.88
CA GLY A 137 1.16 16.15 8.94
C GLY A 137 0.61 17.26 8.05
N GLY A 138 1.23 17.56 6.89
CA GLY A 138 0.63 18.48 5.92
C GLY A 138 -0.63 17.88 5.28
N TYR A 139 -1.82 18.08 5.87
CA TYR A 139 -3.07 17.59 5.29
C TYR A 139 -4.31 18.46 5.57
N LYS A 140 -5.31 18.25 4.71
CA LYS A 140 -6.72 18.59 4.91
C LYS A 140 -7.52 17.31 4.62
N PHE A 141 -7.84 16.53 5.66
CA PHE A 141 -8.74 15.38 5.48
C PHE A 141 -10.13 15.89 5.09
N LEU A 142 -10.65 15.45 3.94
CA LEU A 142 -12.01 15.77 3.54
C LEU A 142 -12.98 14.96 4.42
N GLY A 143 -13.87 15.63 5.15
CA GLY A 143 -14.92 14.97 5.94
C GLY A 143 -14.73 14.96 7.47
N CYS A 144 -13.70 15.61 8.00
CA CYS A 144 -13.68 16.00 9.42
C CYS A 144 -14.27 17.42 9.57
N GLU A 145 -15.60 17.52 9.64
CA GLU A 145 -16.30 18.71 10.19
C GLU A 145 -16.82 18.41 11.60
#